data_AF-A0A960Y028-F1
#
_entry.id   AF-A0A960Y028-F1
#
_cell.length_a   1.000
_cell.length_b   1.000
_cell.length_c   1.000
_cell.angle_alpha   90.00
_cell.angle_beta   90.00
_cell.angle_gamma   90.00
#
_symmetry.space_group_name_H-M   'P 1'
#
loop_
_entity.id
_entity.type
_entity.pdbx_description
1 polymer ?
#
loop_
_entity_poly.entity_id
_entity_poly.type
_entity_poly.pdbx_seq_one_letter_code
_entity_poly.pdbx_strand_id
1 'polypeptide(L)'
;MNVNWDRIESFASLDDPEEVEWLKDMIVSLIDNMKDRLAELEGVKKNPDATKSQSVLHQIKGVAANFGLENLQKLAAEAELKAKEGDIQSAITIADGIAPSWEDAKKELTDRFPV
;
A
#
# COMPACT_ATOMS: atom_id res chain seq x y z
N MET A 1 3.35 11.30 9.14
CA MET A 1 4.36 10.32 8.69
C MET A 1 3.59 9.12 8.21
N ASN A 2 3.75 8.75 6.94
CA ASN A 2 2.94 7.68 6.33
C ASN A 2 3.57 6.30 6.50
N VAL A 3 4.86 6.26 6.82
CA VAL A 3 5.65 5.05 7.00
C VAL A 3 5.98 4.86 8.47
N ASN A 4 5.66 3.69 9.02
CA ASN A 4 6.14 3.24 10.31
C ASN A 4 7.60 2.77 10.16
N TRP A 5 8.54 3.63 10.56
CA TRP A 5 9.96 3.36 10.39
C TRP A 5 10.48 2.23 11.27
N ASP A 6 9.93 2.06 12.47
CA ASP A 6 10.29 0.92 13.33
C ASP A 6 10.00 -0.40 12.63
N ARG A 7 8.90 -0.46 11.85
CA ARG A 7 8.56 -1.63 11.05
C ARG A 7 9.56 -1.85 9.90
N ILE A 8 9.90 -0.80 9.14
CA ILE A 8 10.84 -0.91 8.01
C ILE A 8 12.24 -1.29 8.49
N GLU A 9 12.71 -0.65 9.55
CA GLU A 9 14.05 -0.88 10.11
C GLU A 9 14.13 -2.20 10.88
N SER A 10 13.01 -2.80 11.27
CA SER A 10 13.00 -4.15 11.85
C SER A 10 13.43 -5.24 10.85
N PHE A 11 13.47 -4.93 9.56
CA PHE A 11 13.85 -5.89 8.51
C PHE A 11 15.36 -6.03 8.34
N ALA A 12 16.16 -5.04 8.72
CA ALA A 12 17.61 -5.00 8.46
C ALA A 12 18.35 -4.14 9.48
N SER A 13 19.55 -4.55 9.86
CA SER A 13 20.48 -3.76 10.65
C SER A 13 21.11 -2.67 9.79
N LEU A 14 20.89 -1.40 10.15
CA LEU A 14 21.36 -0.25 9.35
C LEU A 14 22.88 -0.02 9.41
N ASP A 15 23.59 -0.73 10.28
CA ASP A 15 25.05 -0.75 10.37
C ASP A 15 25.69 -1.86 9.50
N ASP A 16 24.89 -2.76 8.94
CA ASP A 16 25.34 -3.79 7.99
C ASP A 16 25.00 -3.39 6.54
N PRO A 17 26.01 -3.09 5.69
CA PRO A 17 25.79 -2.72 4.29
C PRO A 17 25.06 -3.79 3.45
N GLU A 18 25.25 -5.07 3.73
CA GLU A 18 24.59 -6.15 2.98
C GLU A 18 23.10 -6.20 3.30
N GLU A 19 22.73 -6.04 4.58
CA GLU A 19 21.32 -6.00 4.98
C GLU A 19 20.62 -4.72 4.50
N VAL A 20 21.33 -3.59 4.45
CA VAL A 20 20.80 -2.33 3.87
C VAL A 20 20.52 -2.49 2.37
N GLU A 21 21.39 -3.15 1.62
CA GLU A 21 21.16 -3.38 0.19
C GLU A 21 19.99 -4.35 -0.03
N TRP A 22 19.88 -5.39 0.79
CA TRP A 22 18.72 -6.28 0.77
C TRP A 22 17.40 -5.55 1.10
N LEU A 23 17.42 -4.62 2.07
CA LEU A 23 16.26 -3.79 2.39
C LEU A 23 15.81 -2.93 1.19
N LYS A 24 16.76 -2.39 0.42
CA LYS A 24 16.46 -1.67 -0.82
C LYS A 24 15.81 -2.56 -1.87
N ASP A 25 16.31 -3.76 -2.09
CA ASP A 25 15.68 -4.74 -3.01
C ASP A 25 14.25 -5.07 -2.59
N MET A 26 14.01 -5.16 -1.28
CA MET A 26 12.67 -5.35 -0.73
C MET A 26 11.76 -4.12 -0.98
N ILE A 27 12.27 -2.90 -0.86
CA ILE A 27 11.54 -1.67 -1.19
C ILE A 27 11.22 -1.60 -2.69
N VAL A 28 12.15 -1.98 -3.57
CA VAL A 28 11.89 -2.08 -5.02
C VAL A 28 10.76 -3.08 -5.29
N SER A 29 10.80 -4.25 -4.65
CA SER A 29 9.76 -5.27 -4.77
C SER A 29 8.39 -4.76 -4.28
N LEU A 30 8.36 -3.98 -3.21
CA LEU A 30 7.15 -3.30 -2.73
C LEU A 30 6.62 -2.31 -3.77
N ILE A 31 7.48 -1.49 -4.36
CA ILE A 31 7.09 -0.48 -5.36
C ILE A 31 6.45 -1.16 -6.58
N ASP A 32 7.06 -2.22 -7.09
CA ASP A 32 6.52 -2.99 -8.20
C ASP A 32 5.20 -3.67 -7.85
N ASN A 33 5.10 -4.24 -6.64
CA ASN A 33 3.86 -4.85 -6.18
C ASN A 33 2.70 -3.84 -6.12
N MET A 34 2.97 -2.66 -5.55
CA MET A 34 1.96 -1.60 -5.42
C MET A 34 1.54 -1.03 -6.77
N LYS A 35 2.43 -0.97 -7.76
CA LYS A 35 2.08 -0.57 -9.13
C LYS A 35 0.99 -1.47 -9.71
N ASP A 36 1.12 -2.80 -9.56
CA ASP A 36 0.11 -3.74 -10.05
C ASP A 36 -1.22 -3.57 -9.31
N ARG A 37 -1.18 -3.43 -7.98
CA ARG A 37 -2.40 -3.25 -7.16
C ARG A 37 -3.12 -1.94 -7.46
N LEU A 38 -2.40 -0.86 -7.72
CA LEU A 38 -3.00 0.40 -8.13
C LEU A 38 -3.62 0.30 -9.53
N ALA A 39 -3.00 -0.42 -10.46
CA ALA A 39 -3.60 -0.68 -11.77
C ALA A 39 -4.89 -1.51 -11.66
N GLU A 40 -4.91 -2.54 -10.81
CA GLU A 40 -6.12 -3.31 -10.50
C GLU A 40 -7.21 -2.44 -9.85
N LEU A 41 -6.82 -1.56 -8.91
CA LEU A 41 -7.72 -0.64 -8.24
C LEU A 41 -8.40 0.32 -9.23
N GLU A 42 -7.63 0.90 -10.14
CA GLU A 42 -8.16 1.75 -11.21
C GLU A 42 -9.09 0.97 -12.15
N GLY A 43 -8.83 -0.32 -12.36
CA GLY A 43 -9.72 -1.22 -13.08
C GLY A 43 -11.09 -1.34 -12.42
N VAL A 44 -11.12 -1.62 -11.10
CA VAL A 44 -12.40 -1.76 -10.37
C VAL A 44 -13.11 -0.44 -10.15
N LYS A 45 -12.42 0.70 -10.12
CA LYS A 45 -13.07 2.02 -10.10
C LYS A 45 -13.82 2.32 -11.40
N LYS A 46 -13.27 1.94 -12.56
CA LYS A 46 -13.90 2.14 -13.88
C LYS A 46 -15.06 1.20 -14.13
N ASN A 47 -14.99 -0.02 -13.63
CA ASN A 47 -16.05 -1.01 -13.72
C ASN A 47 -16.30 -1.66 -12.36
N PRO A 48 -17.13 -1.03 -11.51
CA PRO A 48 -17.33 -1.44 -10.13
C PRO A 48 -17.92 -2.84 -10.01
N ASP A 49 -17.15 -3.73 -9.40
CA ASP A 49 -17.55 -5.09 -9.03
C ASP A 49 -17.24 -5.28 -7.54
N ALA A 50 -18.25 -5.61 -6.75
CA ALA A 50 -18.14 -5.70 -5.30
C ALA A 50 -17.07 -6.70 -4.84
N THR A 51 -17.10 -7.91 -5.41
CA THR A 51 -16.20 -9.00 -5.07
C THR A 51 -14.76 -8.67 -5.45
N LYS A 52 -14.57 -8.13 -6.66
CA LYS A 52 -13.23 -7.73 -7.14
C LYS A 52 -12.70 -6.54 -6.34
N SER A 53 -13.53 -5.54 -6.05
CA SER A 53 -13.15 -4.37 -5.25
C SER A 53 -12.70 -4.81 -3.86
N GLN A 54 -13.48 -5.67 -3.20
CA GLN A 54 -13.10 -6.25 -1.92
C GLN A 54 -11.76 -6.98 -2.00
N SER A 55 -11.55 -7.81 -3.03
CA SER A 55 -10.30 -8.55 -3.22
C SER A 55 -9.08 -7.64 -3.38
N VAL A 56 -9.16 -6.63 -4.25
CA VAL A 56 -8.06 -5.68 -4.49
C VAL A 56 -7.75 -4.89 -3.22
N LEU A 57 -8.79 -4.37 -2.54
CA LEU A 57 -8.63 -3.61 -1.29
C LEU A 57 -8.03 -4.46 -0.17
N HIS A 58 -8.41 -5.74 -0.09
CA HIS A 58 -7.83 -6.69 0.86
C HIS A 58 -6.32 -6.89 0.63
N GLN A 59 -5.91 -7.03 -0.63
CA GLN A 59 -4.50 -7.18 -0.99
C GLN A 59 -3.69 -5.93 -0.66
N ILE A 60 -4.19 -4.74 -1.03
CA ILE A 60 -3.55 -3.45 -0.71
C ILE A 60 -3.39 -3.30 0.80
N LYS A 61 -4.43 -3.59 1.57
CA LYS A 61 -4.38 -3.57 3.04
C LYS A 61 -3.29 -4.50 3.59
N GLY A 62 -3.18 -5.71 3.04
CA GLY A 62 -2.16 -6.69 3.46
C GLY A 62 -0.73 -6.20 3.19
N VAL A 63 -0.48 -5.65 2.01
CA VAL A 63 0.81 -5.04 1.67
C VAL A 63 1.11 -3.88 2.59
N ALA A 64 0.17 -2.96 2.76
CA ALA A 64 0.32 -1.80 3.63
C ALA A 64 0.63 -2.20 5.08
N ALA A 65 -0.07 -3.21 5.62
CA ALA A 65 0.19 -3.71 6.97
C ALA A 65 1.59 -4.35 7.11
N ASN A 66 2.04 -5.12 6.11
CA ASN A 66 3.34 -5.78 6.15
C ASN A 66 4.51 -4.78 6.22
N PHE A 67 4.37 -3.65 5.51
CA PHE A 67 5.40 -2.62 5.37
C PHE A 67 5.17 -1.40 6.26
N GLY A 68 4.17 -1.42 7.15
CA GLY A 68 3.91 -0.30 8.06
C GLY A 68 3.43 0.98 7.35
N LEU A 69 2.71 0.86 6.24
CA LEU A 69 2.13 2.00 5.51
C LEU A 69 0.77 2.37 6.12
N GLU A 70 0.79 2.99 7.30
CA GLU A 70 -0.35 3.07 8.22
C GLU A 70 -1.58 3.75 7.61
N ASN A 71 -1.40 4.89 6.93
CA ASN A 71 -2.52 5.60 6.30
C ASN A 71 -3.11 4.81 5.13
N LEU A 72 -2.25 4.17 4.34
CA LEU A 72 -2.66 3.33 3.22
C LEU A 72 -3.44 2.10 3.72
N GLN A 73 -2.97 1.48 4.81
CA GLN A 73 -3.64 0.35 5.47
C GLN A 73 -5.03 0.76 5.95
N LYS A 74 -5.15 1.92 6.59
CA LYS A 74 -6.41 2.45 7.09
C LYS A 74 -7.42 2.67 5.95
N LEU A 75 -7.02 3.38 4.90
CA LEU A 75 -7.86 3.65 3.74
C LEU A 75 -8.34 2.36 3.07
N ALA A 76 -7.43 1.40 2.87
CA ALA A 76 -7.77 0.11 2.28
C ALA A 76 -8.73 -0.70 3.16
N ALA A 77 -8.55 -0.67 4.49
CA ALA A 77 -9.44 -1.34 5.43
C ALA A 77 -10.85 -0.73 5.45
N GLU A 78 -10.95 0.60 5.46
CA GLU A 78 -12.23 1.33 5.44
C GLU A 78 -12.98 1.11 4.13
N ALA A 79 -12.28 1.19 2.99
CA ALA A 79 -12.87 0.90 1.68
C ALA A 79 -13.29 -0.59 1.56
N GLU A 80 -12.47 -1.53 2.03
CA GLU A 80 -12.79 -2.97 2.01
C GLU A 80 -14.07 -3.26 2.82
N LEU A 81 -14.24 -2.60 3.97
CA LEU A 81 -15.45 -2.72 4.78
C LEU A 81 -16.68 -2.24 4.02
N LYS A 82 -16.61 -1.07 3.36
CA LYS A 82 -17.72 -0.56 2.55
C LYS A 82 -18.06 -1.47 1.36
N ALA A 83 -17.04 -2.04 0.72
CA ALA A 83 -17.25 -3.02 -0.35
C ALA A 83 -17.99 -4.28 0.16
N LYS A 84 -17.64 -4.78 1.36
CA LYS A 84 -18.33 -5.92 2.01
C LYS A 84 -19.77 -5.63 2.39
N GLU A 85 -20.07 -4.38 2.77
CA GLU A 85 -21.42 -3.93 3.09
C GLU A 85 -22.29 -3.72 1.83
N GLY A 86 -21.72 -3.85 0.63
CA GLY A 86 -22.40 -3.59 -0.64
C GLY A 86 -22.45 -2.11 -1.02
N ASP A 87 -21.86 -1.22 -0.21
CA ASP A 87 -21.76 0.21 -0.48
C ASP A 87 -20.51 0.51 -1.34
N ILE A 88 -20.62 0.14 -2.62
CA ILE A 88 -19.53 0.25 -3.58
C ILE A 88 -19.16 1.69 -3.88
N GLN A 89 -20.14 2.60 -3.85
CA GLN A 89 -19.87 4.01 -4.12
C GLN A 89 -19.00 4.63 -3.02
N SER A 90 -19.33 4.39 -1.74
CA SER A 90 -18.49 4.84 -0.63
C SER A 90 -17.12 4.16 -0.63
N ALA A 91 -17.06 2.87 -0.97
CA ALA A 91 -15.79 2.15 -1.07
C ALA A 91 -14.85 2.80 -2.10
N ILE A 92 -15.37 3.17 -3.29
CA ILE A 92 -14.62 3.85 -4.33
C ILE A 92 -14.16 5.24 -3.86
N THR A 93 -15.04 6.03 -3.25
CA THR A 93 -14.70 7.36 -2.74
C THR A 93 -13.58 7.31 -1.70
N ILE A 94 -13.59 6.32 -0.80
CA ILE A 94 -12.48 6.13 0.15
C ILE A 94 -11.22 5.67 -0.58
N ALA A 95 -11.36 4.76 -1.56
CA ALA A 95 -10.24 4.25 -2.35
C ALA A 95 -9.56 5.29 -3.24
N ASP A 96 -10.18 6.45 -3.50
CA ASP A 96 -9.52 7.57 -4.17
C ASP A 96 -8.36 8.17 -3.35
N GLY A 97 -8.36 7.98 -2.03
CA GLY A 97 -7.23 8.36 -1.18
C GLY A 97 -6.01 7.43 -1.27
N ILE A 98 -6.17 6.21 -1.81
CA ILE A 98 -5.11 5.18 -1.79
C ILE A 98 -3.92 5.60 -2.66
N ALA A 99 -4.15 6.06 -3.89
CA ALA A 99 -3.06 6.43 -4.79
C ALA A 99 -2.23 7.64 -4.27
N PRO A 100 -2.85 8.76 -3.82
CA PRO A 100 -2.09 9.84 -3.20
C PRO A 100 -1.33 9.40 -1.95
N SER A 101 -1.96 8.60 -1.07
CA SER A 101 -1.28 8.10 0.14
C SER A 101 -0.10 7.17 -0.19
N TRP A 102 -0.16 6.42 -1.28
CA TRP A 102 0.94 5.62 -1.75
C TRP A 102 2.09 6.48 -2.28
N GLU A 103 1.81 7.51 -3.07
CA GLU A 103 2.87 8.39 -3.59
C GLU A 103 3.62 9.12 -2.46
N ASP A 104 2.91 9.56 -1.42
CA ASP A 104 3.54 10.16 -0.24
C ASP A 104 4.45 9.14 0.49
N ALA A 105 3.95 7.93 0.71
CA ALA A 105 4.72 6.87 1.38
C ALA A 105 5.93 6.40 0.54
N LYS A 106 5.73 6.25 -0.77
CA LYS A 106 6.79 5.91 -1.72
C LYS A 106 7.88 6.97 -1.71
N LYS A 107 7.50 8.25 -1.72
CA LYS A 107 8.44 9.36 -1.63
C LYS A 107 9.25 9.30 -0.32
N GLU A 108 8.58 9.11 0.82
CA GLU A 108 9.24 8.94 2.12
C GLU A 108 10.25 7.77 2.08
N LEU A 109 9.88 6.62 1.51
CA LEU A 109 10.75 5.46 1.35
C LEU A 109 11.97 5.77 0.47
N THR A 110 11.77 6.34 -0.72
CA THR A 110 12.86 6.61 -1.67
C THR A 110 13.78 7.77 -1.24
N ASP A 111 13.28 8.72 -0.46
CA ASP A 111 14.11 9.78 0.12
C ASP A 111 15.06 9.20 1.18
N ARG A 112 14.62 8.17 1.92
CA ARG A 112 15.43 7.54 2.98
C ARG A 112 16.32 6.40 2.49
N PHE A 113 15.81 5.59 1.57
CA PHE A 113 16.51 4.49 0.92
C PHE A 113 16.47 4.72 -0.59
N PRO A 114 17.44 5.48 -1.15
CA PRO A 114 17.48 5.76 -2.57
C PRO A 114 17.59 4.47 -3.39
N VAL A 115 16.57 4.22 -4.21
CA VAL A 115 16.42 3.08 -5.13
C VAL A 115 15.85 3.54 -6.46
#